data_AF-A0A0Q6Z0U2-F1
#
_entry.id   AF-A0A0Q6Z0U2-F1
#
_cell.length_a   1.000
_cell.length_b   1.000
_cell.length_c   1.000
_cell.angle_alpha   90.00
_cell.angle_beta   90.00
_cell.angle_gamma   90.00
#
_symmetry.space_group_name_H-M   'P 1'
#
loop_
_entity.id
_entity.type
_entity.pdbx_description
1 polymer ?
#
loop_
_entity_poly.entity_id
_entity_poly.type
_entity_poly.pdbx_seq_one_letter_code
_entity_poly.pdbx_strand_id
1 'polypeptide(L)'
;MQLIHRWLAGEVVNNNVGIKVVGGPSDGRTKIVKLGSDGTPPAQFRTSGGRAGPDRHLYEAVRSTNAPAGWVYSHIGIDPTPTD
;
A
#
# COMPACT_ATOMS: atom_id res chain seq x y z
N MET A 1 14.95 -13.30 19.42
CA MET A 1 13.96 -12.97 18.37
C MET A 1 13.31 -11.66 18.76
N GLN A 2 13.60 -10.55 18.06
CA GLN A 2 12.96 -9.27 18.35
C GLN A 2 11.55 -9.27 17.75
N LEU A 3 10.53 -9.30 18.62
CA LEU A 3 9.17 -8.97 18.22
C LEU A 3 9.13 -7.48 17.90
N ILE A 4 9.05 -7.14 16.63
CA ILE A 4 8.78 -5.77 16.18
C ILE A 4 7.31 -5.47 16.54
N HIS A 5 7.09 -4.76 17.65
CA HIS A 5 5.76 -4.52 18.22
C HIS A 5 4.86 -3.60 17.37
N ARG A 6 5.40 -2.89 16.36
CA ARG A 6 4.64 -2.09 15.41
C ARG A 6 5.54 -1.77 14.22
N TRP A 7 5.18 -2.23 13.03
CA TRP A 7 5.85 -1.82 11.80
C TRP A 7 5.63 -0.32 11.57
N LEU A 8 6.69 0.48 11.68
CA LEU A 8 6.66 1.90 11.30
C LEU A 8 6.70 2.01 9.77
N ALA A 9 5.95 2.96 9.19
CA ALA A 9 6.03 3.23 7.76
C ALA A 9 7.48 3.61 7.40
N GLY A 10 8.06 2.92 6.42
CA GLY A 10 9.44 3.09 5.96
C GLY A 10 10.51 2.23 6.61
N GLU A 11 10.19 1.44 7.64
CA GLU A 11 11.13 0.45 8.14
C GLU A 11 11.18 -0.75 7.17
N VAL A 12 12.38 -1.12 6.72
CA VAL A 12 12.60 -2.28 5.85
C VAL A 12 13.16 -3.44 6.68
N VAL A 13 12.40 -4.51 6.85
CA VAL A 13 12.84 -5.71 7.59
C VAL A 13 12.57 -6.96 6.76
N ASN A 14 13.59 -7.80 6.56
CA ASN A 14 13.49 -9.00 5.72
C ASN A 14 12.89 -8.72 4.33
N ASN A 15 13.30 -7.60 3.72
CA ASN A 15 12.79 -7.11 2.43
C ASN A 15 11.28 -6.78 2.41
N ASN A 16 10.64 -6.65 3.56
CA ASN A 16 9.30 -6.08 3.66
C ASN A 16 9.39 -4.64 4.11
N VAL A 17 8.46 -3.80 3.66
CA VAL A 17 8.38 -2.39 4.02
C VAL A 17 6.92 -1.99 4.27
N GLY A 18 6.70 -1.13 5.26
CA GLY A 18 5.41 -0.46 5.47
C GLY A 18 5.29 0.78 4.59
N ILE A 19 4.30 0.81 3.69
CA ILE A 19 4.03 1.94 2.78
C ILE A 19 2.69 2.58 3.14
N LYS A 20 2.65 3.90 3.23
CA LYS A 20 1.40 4.63 3.49
C LYS A 20 0.48 4.60 2.29
N VAL A 21 -0.81 4.45 2.55
CA VAL A 21 -1.89 4.56 1.57
C VAL A 21 -2.48 5.97 1.66
N VAL A 22 -2.67 6.60 0.51
CA VAL A 22 -3.16 7.98 0.36
C VAL A 22 -4.39 7.98 -0.54
N GLY A 23 -5.45 8.62 -0.07
CA GLY A 23 -6.73 8.75 -0.78
C GLY A 23 -7.58 7.47 -0.75
N GLY A 24 -8.81 7.62 -1.24
CA GLY A 24 -9.79 6.55 -1.29
C GLY A 24 -10.18 6.00 0.10
N PRO A 25 -10.87 4.85 0.15
CA PRO A 25 -11.39 4.31 1.39
C PRO A 25 -10.35 3.73 2.36
N SER A 26 -9.12 3.56 1.91
CA SER A 26 -8.00 3.07 2.73
C SER A 26 -7.01 4.16 3.10
N ASP A 27 -7.39 5.44 2.94
CA ASP A 27 -6.54 6.58 3.32
C ASP A 27 -6.04 6.47 4.77
N GLY A 28 -4.78 6.85 4.97
CA GLY A 28 -4.10 6.81 6.27
C GLY A 28 -3.68 5.42 6.75
N ARG A 29 -4.06 4.34 6.05
CA ARG A 29 -3.59 2.99 6.37
C ARG A 29 -2.13 2.80 5.96
N THR A 30 -1.47 1.81 6.58
CA THR A 30 -0.15 1.35 6.17
C THR A 30 -0.28 -0.06 5.59
N LYS A 31 0.24 -0.25 4.39
CA LYS A 31 0.31 -1.55 3.71
C LYS A 31 1.72 -2.10 3.84
N ILE A 32 1.86 -3.29 4.41
CA ILE A 32 3.14 -4.00 4.42
C ILE A 32 3.24 -4.77 3.11
N VAL A 33 4.33 -4.55 2.37
CA VAL A 33 4.61 -5.24 1.11
C VAL A 33 6.05 -5.74 1.10
N LYS A 34 6.26 -6.83 0.36
CA LYS A 34 7.61 -7.30 0.04
C LYS A 34 8.14 -6.51 -1.15
N LEU A 35 9.35 -5.97 -1.02
CA LEU A 35 10.05 -5.30 -2.11
C LEU A 35 10.54 -6.33 -3.15
N GLY A 36 10.65 -5.89 -4.39
CA GLY A 36 11.39 -6.56 -5.45
C GLY A 36 12.89 -6.56 -5.18
N SER A 37 13.64 -7.28 -6.02
CA SER A 37 15.11 -7.32 -5.97
C SER A 37 15.77 -5.98 -6.28
N ASP A 38 15.05 -5.09 -6.96
CA ASP A 38 15.42 -3.71 -7.27
C ASP A 38 15.00 -2.70 -6.18
N GLY A 39 14.44 -3.19 -5.06
CA GLY A 39 13.95 -2.35 -3.97
C GLY A 39 12.65 -1.60 -4.29
N THR A 40 11.94 -1.97 -5.34
CA THR A 40 10.63 -1.38 -5.68
C THR A 40 9.50 -2.16 -5.01
N PRO A 41 8.46 -1.49 -4.49
CA PRO A 41 7.26 -2.16 -4.06
C PRO A 41 6.44 -2.65 -5.27
N PRO A 42 5.47 -3.56 -5.06
CA PRO A 42 4.52 -3.93 -6.10
C PRO A 42 3.88 -2.68 -6.70
N ALA A 43 3.90 -2.57 -8.03
CA ALA A 43 3.42 -1.37 -8.74
C ALA A 43 1.98 -1.01 -8.37
N GLN A 44 1.13 -2.01 -8.12
CA GLN A 44 -0.25 -1.80 -7.75
C GLN A 44 -0.71 -2.80 -6.69
N PHE A 45 -1.72 -2.41 -5.93
CA PHE A 45 -2.50 -3.37 -5.15
C PHE A 45 -4.00 -3.05 -5.22
N ARG A 46 -4.80 -4.09 -4.96
CA ARG A 46 -6.25 -3.99 -4.89
C ARG A 46 -6.68 -4.29 -3.46
N THR A 47 -7.66 -3.54 -2.97
CA THR A 47 -8.33 -3.90 -1.72
C THR A 47 -9.82 -3.65 -1.85
N SER A 48 -10.59 -4.66 -1.47
CA SER A 48 -11.99 -4.52 -1.10
C SER A 48 -12.07 -4.36 0.41
N GLY A 49 -13.18 -3.86 0.93
CA GLY A 49 -13.43 -3.86 2.37
C GLY A 49 -13.07 -2.53 3.06
N GLY A 50 -14.09 -1.71 3.21
CA GLY A 50 -14.13 -0.51 4.04
C GLY A 50 -15.57 -0.01 4.14
N ARG A 51 -15.78 1.13 4.81
CA ARG A 51 -17.09 1.81 4.85
C ARG A 51 -17.64 2.19 3.47
N ALA A 52 -16.82 2.13 2.42
CA ALA A 52 -17.16 2.52 1.07
C ALA A 52 -17.91 1.45 0.26
N GLY A 53 -18.07 0.22 0.77
CA GLY A 53 -18.85 -0.83 0.10
C GLY A 53 -18.01 -2.00 -0.44
N PRO A 54 -18.62 -2.88 -1.26
CA PRO A 54 -17.98 -4.09 -1.80
C PRO A 54 -17.00 -3.81 -2.94
N ASP A 55 -16.99 -2.58 -3.47
CA ASP A 55 -16.17 -2.16 -4.58
C ASP A 55 -14.68 -2.41 -4.32
N ARG A 56 -13.99 -2.90 -5.35
CA ARG A 56 -12.54 -3.08 -5.31
C ARG A 56 -11.88 -1.77 -5.64
N HIS A 57 -11.05 -1.26 -4.74
CA HIS A 57 -10.30 -0.03 -4.99
C HIS A 57 -8.89 -0.37 -5.45
N LEU A 58 -8.44 0.36 -6.47
CA LEU A 58 -7.12 0.21 -7.09
C LEU A 58 -6.19 1.30 -6.56
N TYR A 59 -4.96 0.91 -6.24
CA TYR A 59 -3.92 1.81 -5.75
C TYR A 59 -2.63 1.55 -6.50
N GLU A 60 -1.85 2.61 -6.75
CA GLU A 60 -0.58 2.57 -7.46
C GLU A 60 0.56 3.09 -6.59
N ALA A 61 1.73 2.45 -6.69
CA ALA A 61 2.94 2.86 -6.01
C ALA A 61 3.53 4.10 -6.69
N VAL A 62 3.59 5.19 -5.95
CA VAL A 62 4.12 6.48 -6.39
C VAL A 62 5.33 6.84 -5.55
N ARG A 63 6.41 7.29 -6.19
CA ARG A 63 7.60 7.81 -5.49
C ARG A 63 7.21 9.03 -4.67
N SER A 64 7.63 9.06 -3.41
CA SER A 64 7.37 10.19 -2.53
C SER A 64 8.60 10.48 -1.69
N THR A 65 9.14 11.69 -1.84
CA THR A 65 10.26 12.20 -1.03
C THR A 65 9.86 12.51 0.40
N ASN A 66 8.56 12.65 0.66
CA ASN A 66 7.99 12.96 1.97
C ASN A 66 7.61 11.69 2.76
N ALA A 67 7.69 10.51 2.13
CA ALA A 67 7.41 9.24 2.77
C ALA A 67 8.72 8.60 3.25
N PRO A 68 8.80 8.12 4.52
CA PRO A 68 9.99 7.42 5.00
C PRO A 68 10.36 6.19 4.18
N ALA A 69 9.37 5.53 3.57
CA ALA A 69 9.58 4.39 2.66
C ALA A 69 10.08 4.80 1.26
N GLY A 70 10.13 6.09 0.93
CA GLY A 70 10.36 6.60 -0.43
C GLY A 70 9.19 6.39 -1.39
N TRP A 71 8.09 5.81 -0.91
CA TRP A 71 6.91 5.41 -1.67
C TRP A 71 5.63 5.67 -0.89
N VAL A 72 4.55 5.93 -1.62
CA VAL A 72 3.17 5.86 -1.14
C VAL A 72 2.33 5.05 -2.13
N TYR A 73 1.23 4.50 -1.65
CA TYR A 73 0.20 3.97 -2.53
C TYR A 73 -0.92 5.00 -2.69
N SER A 74 -1.07 5.56 -3.89
CA SER A 74 -2.11 6.51 -4.20
C SER A 74 -3.35 5.80 -4.74
N HIS A 75 -4.53 6.17 -4.28
CA HIS A 75 -5.79 5.70 -4.85
C HIS A 75 -5.94 6.20 -6.29
N ILE A 76 -6.21 5.30 -7.23
CA ILE A 76 -6.36 5.62 -8.66
C ILE A 76 -7.76 5.29 -9.22
N GLY A 77 -8.63 4.69 -8.41
CA GLY A 77 -10.02 4.45 -8.80
C GLY A 77 -10.62 3.17 -8.24
N ILE A 78 -11.77 2.82 -8.78
CA ILE A 78 -12.45 1.54 -8.53
C ILE A 78 -12.05 0.61 -9.68
N ASP A 79 -11.59 -0.59 -9.35
CA ASP A 79 -11.42 -1.69 -10.28
C ASP A 79 -12.83 -2.01 -10.80
N PRO A 80 -13.13 -1.80 -12.10
CA PRO A 80 -14.44 -2.15 -12.61
C PRO A 80 -14.60 -3.66 -12.40
N THR A 81 -15.55 -4.04 -11.53
CA THR A 81 -16.02 -5.41 -11.49
C THR A 81 -16.43 -5.75 -12.91
N PRO A 82 -15.87 -6.78 -13.56
CA PRO A 82 -16.34 -7.15 -14.88
C PRO A 82 -17.83 -7.45 -14.75
N THR A 83 -18.65 -6.58 -15.33
CA THR A 83 -20.06 -6.84 -15.54
C THR A 83 -20.11 -8.00 -16.53
N ASP A 84 -20.69 -9.11 -16.09
CA ASP A 84 -20.96 -10.31 -16.91
C ASP A 84 -21.69 -9.96 -18.21
#